data_AF-A0A0L0NZS0-F1
#
_entry.id   AF-A0A0L0NZS0-F1
#
_cell.length_a   1.000
_cell.length_b   1.000
_cell.length_c   1.000
_cell.angle_alpha   90.00
_cell.angle_beta   90.00
_cell.angle_gamma   90.00
#
_symmetry.space_group_name_H-M   'P 1'
#
loop_
_entity.id
_entity.type
_entity.pdbx_description
1 polymer ?
#
loop_
_entity_poly.entity_id
_entity_poly.type
_entity_poly.pdbx_seq_one_letter_code
_entity_poly.pdbx_strand_id
1 'polypeptide(L)' 'MYWVGIDSDKKFNLPGFWPDPLTLNQVPKEPHEIQAEVARIRRARAEKRERLEARARELGIMEEDE' A
#
# COMPACT_ATOMS: atom_id res chain seq x y z
N MET A 1 -10.85 16.75 34.97
CA MET A 1 -11.55 16.13 33.84
C MET A 1 -11.99 17.25 32.91
N TYR A 2 -11.40 17.37 31.71
CA TYR A 2 -11.84 18.40 30.77
C TYR A 2 -13.11 17.91 30.06
N TRP A 3 -14.25 18.55 30.33
CA TRP A 3 -15.45 18.32 29.54
C TRP A 3 -15.27 19.05 28.22
N VAL A 4 -14.98 18.27 27.18
CA VAL A 4 -14.94 18.77 25.81
C VAL A 4 -16.26 18.34 25.20
N GLY A 5 -17.17 19.29 25.05
CA GLY A 5 -18.49 19.08 24.44
C GLY A 5 -18.41 18.58 22.99
N ILE A 6 -19.37 18.96 22.17
CA ILE A 6 -19.58 18.34 20.84
C ILE A 6 -18.45 18.68 19.83
N ASP A 7 -17.75 19.81 19.98
CA ASP A 7 -16.67 20.25 19.08
C ASP A 7 -15.28 19.74 19.48
N SER A 8 -15.16 18.45 19.77
CA SER A 8 -13.87 17.83 20.11
C SER A 8 -12.89 17.83 18.93
N ASP A 9 -13.37 17.74 17.69
CA ASP A 9 -12.52 17.74 16.50
C ASP A 9 -11.74 19.06 16.37
N LYS A 10 -12.40 20.22 16.48
CA LYS A 10 -11.74 21.53 16.40
C LYS A 10 -10.77 21.78 17.55
N LYS A 11 -11.13 21.31 18.74
CA LYS A 11 -10.37 21.57 19.98
C LYS A 11 -9.12 20.71 20.11
N PHE A 12 -9.12 19.53 19.50
CA PHE A 12 -7.97 18.61 19.52
C PHE A 12 -7.30 18.42 18.16
N ASN A 13 -7.71 19.17 17.12
CA ASN A 13 -7.01 19.13 15.85
C ASN A 13 -5.63 19.76 16.02
N LEU A 14 -4.60 18.93 15.93
CA LEU A 14 -3.21 19.37 15.91
C LEU A 14 -2.88 19.85 14.48
N PRO A 15 -2.42 21.10 14.30
CA PRO A 15 -2.03 21.56 12.97
C PRO A 15 -0.88 20.70 12.45
N GLY A 16 -1.06 20.13 11.24
CA GLY A 16 -0.09 19.22 10.64
C GLY A 16 -0.09 17.79 11.22
N PHE A 17 -1.13 17.39 11.97
CA PHE A 17 -1.28 16.00 12.44
C PHE A 17 -1.36 15.00 11.29
N TRP A 18 -2.12 15.35 10.26
CA TRP A 18 -2.23 14.53 9.06
C TRP A 18 -1.11 14.89 8.08
N PRO A 19 -0.48 13.89 7.44
CA PRO A 19 0.48 14.14 6.38
C PRO A 19 -0.19 14.93 5.27
N ASP A 20 0.57 15.83 4.65
CA ASP A 20 0.09 16.63 3.52
C ASP A 20 -0.42 15.68 2.43
N PRO A 21 -1.66 15.85 1.93
CA PRO A 21 -2.19 15.03 0.85
C PRO A 21 -1.24 14.90 -0.33
N LEU A 22 -0.43 15.92 -0.64
CA LEU A 22 0.56 15.90 -1.73
C LEU A 22 1.74 14.95 -1.46
N THR A 23 2.05 14.68 -0.19
CA THR A 23 3.10 13.73 0.21
C THR A 23 2.64 12.27 0.18
N LEU A 24 1.32 12.04 0.06
CA LEU A 24 0.75 10.70 -0.04
C LEU A 24 0.84 10.16 -1.47
N ASN A 25 0.71 8.84 -1.59
CA ASN A 25 0.63 8.16 -2.88
C ASN A 25 -0.58 8.70 -3.67
N GLN A 26 -0.30 9.34 -4.80
CA GLN A 26 -1.33 9.84 -5.70
C GLN A 26 -1.81 8.72 -6.61
N VAL A 27 -3.14 8.62 -6.77
CA VAL A 27 -3.73 7.70 -7.75
C VAL A 27 -3.60 8.33 -9.14
N PRO A 28 -3.02 7.63 -10.13
CA PRO A 28 -2.99 8.11 -11.51
C PRO A 28 -4.40 8.32 -12.05
N LYS A 29 -4.65 9.45 -12.72
CA LYS A 29 -5.99 9.81 -13.21
C LYS A 29 -6.11 9.62 -14.71
N GLU A 30 -5.01 9.75 -15.45
CA GLU A 30 -5.02 9.65 -16.90
C GLU A 30 -4.91 8.19 -17.37
N PRO A 31 -5.61 7.79 -18.46
CA PRO A 31 -5.62 6.41 -18.92
C PRO A 31 -4.24 5.82 -19.25
N HIS A 32 -3.33 6.64 -19.79
CA HIS A 32 -1.98 6.21 -20.15
C HIS A 32 -1.09 5.97 -18.92
N GLU A 33 -1.23 6.80 -17.88
CA GLU A 33 -0.53 6.62 -16.60
C GLU A 33 -1.00 5.34 -15.89
N ILE A 34 -2.31 5.06 -15.93
CA ILE A 34 -2.88 3.84 -15.36
C ILE A 34 -2.29 2.60 -16.06
N GLN A 35 -2.19 2.61 -17.39
CA GLN A 35 -1.61 1.49 -18.13
C GLN A 35 -0.14 1.24 -17.76
N ALA A 36 0.64 2.32 -17.64
CA ALA A 36 2.04 2.24 -17.23
C ALA A 36 2.19 1.67 -15.80
N GLU A 37 1.35 2.12 -14.87
CA GLU A 37 1.36 1.65 -13.49
C GLU A 37 0.92 0.18 -13.36
N VAL A 38 -0.10 -0.24 -14.13
CA VAL A 38 -0.50 -1.65 -14.19
C VAL A 38 0.61 -2.53 -14.75
N ALA A 39 1.33 -2.08 -15.78
CA ALA A 39 2.47 -2.80 -16.32
C ALA A 39 3.59 -2.94 -15.29
N ARG A 40 3.89 -1.87 -14.53
CA ARG A 40 4.84 -1.89 -13.41
C ARG A 40 4.44 -2.90 -12.35
N ILE A 41 3.18 -2.90 -11.92
CA ILE A 41 2.66 -3.82 -10.91
C ILE A 41 2.75 -5.27 -11.37
N ARG A 42 2.44 -5.56 -12.64
CA ARG A 42 2.54 -6.91 -13.21
C ARG A 42 3.98 -7.43 -13.19
N ARG A 43 4.97 -6.60 -13.56
CA ARG A 43 6.40 -6.96 -13.50
C ARG A 43 6.84 -7.25 -12.08
N ALA A 44 6.56 -6.34 -11.14
CA ALA A 44 6.92 -6.52 -9.73
C ALA A 44 6.27 -7.78 -9.11
N ARG A 45 5.04 -8.11 -9.50
CA ARG A 45 4.37 -9.35 -9.06
C ARG A 45 5.04 -10.59 -9.62
N ALA A 46 5.44 -10.59 -10.90
CA ALA A 46 6.13 -11.72 -11.51
C ALA A 46 7.48 -11.98 -10.83
N GLU A 47 8.28 -10.93 -10.62
CA GLU A 47 9.57 -11.01 -9.90
C GLU A 47 9.39 -11.50 -8.47
N LYS A 48 8.37 -10.99 -7.76
CA LYS A 48 8.05 -11.45 -6.40
C LYS A 48 7.68 -12.93 -6.39
N ARG A 49 6.90 -13.39 -7.35
CA ARG A 49 6.50 -14.80 -7.46
C ARG A 49 7.71 -15.69 -7.71
N GLU A 50 8.57 -15.34 -8.69
CA GLU A 50 9.80 -16.08 -8.97
C GLU A 50 10.71 -16.16 -7.73
N ARG A 51 10.88 -15.05 -7.00
CA ARG A 51 11.64 -15.03 -5.75
C ARG A 51 11.03 -15.93 -4.67
N LEU A 52 9.70 -15.98 -4.58
CA LEU A 52 9.01 -16.84 -3.61
C LEU A 52 9.12 -18.32 -4.00
N GLU A 53 9.00 -18.65 -5.28
CA GLU A 53 9.18 -20.02 -5.80
C GLU A 53 10.62 -20.51 -5.57
N ALA A 54 11.62 -19.66 -5.84
CA ALA A 54 13.02 -19.99 -5.55
C ALA A 54 13.25 -20.28 -4.05
N ARG A 55 12.69 -19.44 -3.18
CA ARG A 55 12.75 -19.63 -1.72
C ARG A 55 12.00 -20.89 -1.25
N ALA A 56 10.86 -21.20 -1.86
CA ALA A 56 10.10 -22.40 -1.53
C ALA A 56 10.87 -23.67 -1.89
N ARG A 57 11.53 -23.68 -3.06
CA ARG A 57 12.43 -24.78 -3.47
C ARG A 57 13.61 -24.94 -2.52
N GLU A 58 14.23 -23.84 -2.08
CA GLU A 58 15.33 -23.87 -1.10
C GLU A 58 14.89 -24.44 0.25
N LEU A 59 13.66 -24.14 0.67
CA LEU A 59 13.10 -24.59 1.96
C LEU A 59 12.47 -25.98 1.90
N GLY A 60 12.42 -26.63 0.74
CA GLY A 60 11.85 -27.97 0.58
C GLY A 60 10.35 -28.05 0.85
N ILE A 61 9.64 -26.92 0.87
CA ILE A 61 8.19 -26.85 0.99
C ILE A 61 7.63 -26.96 -0.44
N MET A 62 7.62 -28.17 -0.98
CA MET A 62 6.83 -28.49 -2.16
C MET A 62 5.49 -28.97 -1.62
N GLU A 63 4.38 -28.33 -1.99
CA GLU A 63 3.05 -28.95 -1.78
C GLU A 63 3.06 -30.29 -2.53
N GLU A 64 2.85 -31.39 -1.81
CA GLU A 64 2.43 -32.64 -2.43
C GLU A 64 1.02 -32.39 -2.98
N ASP A 65 0.94 -32.13 -4.28
CA ASP A 65 -0.33 -32.13 -5.01
C ASP A 65 -0.86 -33.59 -5.01
N GLU A 66 -1.83 -33.89 -4.13
CA GLU A 66 -2.64 -35.13 -4.15
C GLU A 66 -3.80 -35.02 -5.16
#